data_AF-A0A954TYW3-F1
#
_entry.id   AF-A0A954TYW3-F1
#
_cell.length_a   1.000
_cell.length_b   1.000
_cell.length_c   1.000
_cell.angle_alpha   90.00
_cell.angle_beta   90.00
_cell.angle_gamma   90.00
#
_symmetry.space_group_name_H-M   'P 1'
#
loop_
_entity.id
_entity.type
_entity.pdbx_description
1 polymer ?
#
loop_
_entity_poly.entity_id
_entity_poly.type
_entity_poly.pdbx_seq_one_letter_code
_entity_poly.pdbx_strand_id
1 'polypeptide(L)'
;MTAQRVLFIGDPSHHEFREPLAWLGEYCELTIVDNTEQAAVELASVNQQPDFIVVAAARPGRFMQHDVVSLLRRAPLARIIGLMGGWCEGEMRTGQPWRGVTRVYWHQFVPRLAEELIGTNVRGRLAMPRTFTESELSNITVPVPEVRQRGLAVIRATSLECYEAIAEACHAIGHSTVWVNHRQPAFVAGAAVAIWDVALSIERDEAELAEFAKQVHPAPVVGMIGFPRASDRQRAVECGATCVVSKPYLLQELWTELTRVTANCTEVARQQTTAA
;
A
#
# COMPACT_ATOMS: atom_id res chain seq x y z
N MET A 1 -3.11 5.29 -24.18
CA MET A 1 -2.70 6.14 -23.03
C MET A 1 -1.19 6.29 -23.13
N THR A 2 -0.67 7.51 -23.04
CA THR A 2 0.76 7.74 -22.92
C THR A 2 1.22 7.25 -21.55
N ALA A 3 2.33 6.50 -21.50
CA ALA A 3 2.92 6.10 -20.23
C ALA A 3 3.30 7.36 -19.45
N GLN A 4 3.00 7.37 -18.14
CA GLN A 4 3.39 8.48 -17.28
C GLN A 4 4.90 8.46 -17.09
N ARG A 5 5.53 9.63 -17.13
CA ARG A 5 6.98 9.78 -16.97
C ARG A 5 7.30 10.11 -15.52
N VAL A 6 8.18 9.29 -14.94
CA VAL A 6 8.52 9.34 -13.53
C VAL A 6 10.03 9.55 -13.37
N LEU A 7 10.40 10.63 -12.70
CA LEU A 7 11.77 10.84 -12.24
C LEU A 7 11.90 10.37 -10.78
N PHE A 8 12.63 9.29 -10.56
CA PHE A 8 12.96 8.78 -9.23
C PHE A 8 14.29 9.33 -8.74
N ILE A 9 14.31 9.86 -7.52
CA ILE A 9 15.48 10.45 -6.86
C ILE A 9 15.72 9.69 -5.56
N GLY A 10 16.80 8.92 -5.47
CA GLY A 10 17.10 8.16 -4.26
C GLY A 10 18.07 7.01 -4.50
N ASP A 11 18.21 6.12 -3.52
CA ASP A 11 19.04 4.92 -3.66
C ASP A 11 18.20 3.75 -4.18
N PRO A 12 18.38 3.32 -5.45
CA PRO A 12 17.59 2.23 -6.02
C PRO A 12 17.96 0.85 -5.46
N SER A 13 19.11 0.72 -4.81
CA SER A 13 19.56 -0.54 -4.22
C SER A 13 18.91 -0.83 -2.86
N HIS A 14 18.30 0.19 -2.23
CA HIS A 14 17.70 0.07 -0.92
C HIS A 14 16.52 -0.92 -0.93
N HIS A 15 16.59 -1.93 -0.06
CA HIS A 15 15.65 -3.06 -0.07
C HIS A 15 14.17 -2.65 0.07
N GLU A 16 13.85 -1.63 0.87
CA GLU A 16 12.48 -1.12 1.04
C GLU A 16 11.90 -0.53 -0.27
N PHE A 17 12.74 -0.09 -1.21
CA PHE A 17 12.28 0.56 -2.44
C PHE A 17 12.23 -0.38 -3.64
N ARG A 18 12.62 -1.65 -3.49
CA ARG A 18 12.64 -2.63 -4.58
C ARG A 18 11.27 -2.83 -5.22
N GLU A 19 10.24 -3.04 -4.40
CA GLU A 19 8.87 -3.24 -4.89
C GLU A 19 8.29 -1.99 -5.57
N PRO A 20 8.35 -0.79 -4.95
CA PRO A 20 7.98 0.46 -5.63
C PRO A 20 8.71 0.68 -6.97
N LEU A 21 10.02 0.43 -7.02
CA LEU A 21 10.82 0.62 -8.24
C LEU A 21 10.50 -0.42 -9.32
N ALA A 22 10.33 -1.68 -8.95
CA ALA A 22 9.93 -2.73 -9.89
C ALA A 22 8.57 -2.39 -10.52
N TRP A 23 7.60 -1.97 -9.71
CA TRP A 23 6.30 -1.54 -10.20
C TRP A 23 6.41 -0.31 -11.12
N LEU A 24 7.15 0.72 -10.72
CA LEU A 24 7.37 1.91 -11.55
C LEU A 24 8.02 1.57 -12.89
N GLY A 25 9.00 0.67 -12.91
CA GLY A 25 9.67 0.24 -14.15
C GLY A 25 8.78 -0.60 -15.07
N GLU A 26 7.77 -1.29 -14.52
CA GLU A 26 6.80 -2.08 -15.29
C GLU A 26 5.71 -1.21 -15.93
N TYR A 27 5.23 -0.19 -15.22
CA TYR A 27 4.04 0.58 -15.61
C TYR A 27 4.30 2.03 -16.06
N CYS A 28 5.50 2.56 -15.86
CA CYS A 28 5.86 3.96 -16.16
C CYS A 28 7.15 4.06 -16.98
N GLU A 29 7.36 5.20 -17.63
CA GLU A 29 8.66 5.55 -18.20
C GLU A 29 9.52 6.15 -17.07
N LEU A 30 10.43 5.31 -16.54
CA LEU A 30 11.18 5.57 -15.32
C LEU A 30 12.62 6.03 -15.60
N THR A 31 12.97 7.22 -15.12
CA THR A 31 14.35 7.71 -15.02
C THR A 31 14.78 7.71 -13.56
N ILE A 32 15.95 7.14 -13.27
CA ILE A 32 16.49 7.00 -11.91
C ILE A 32 17.75 7.87 -11.77
N VAL A 33 17.81 8.67 -10.71
CA VAL A 33 18.97 9.47 -10.32
C VAL A 33 19.21 9.35 -8.81
N ASP A 34 20.44 9.55 -8.36
CA ASP A 34 20.82 9.31 -6.96
C ASP A 34 20.50 10.48 -6.02
N ASN A 35 20.53 11.71 -6.57
CA ASN A 35 20.47 12.94 -5.81
C ASN A 35 19.83 14.11 -6.58
N THR A 36 19.61 15.23 -5.89
CA THR A 36 18.91 16.41 -6.41
C THR A 36 19.73 17.20 -7.44
N GLU A 37 21.07 17.08 -7.43
CA GLU A 37 21.94 17.71 -8.42
C GLU A 37 21.80 17.00 -9.78
N GLN A 38 21.88 15.67 -9.81
CA GLN A 38 21.62 14.88 -11.01
C GLN A 38 20.18 15.10 -11.52
N ALA A 39 19.20 15.15 -10.61
CA ALA A 39 17.83 15.49 -10.97
C ALA A 39 17.73 16.88 -11.63
N ALA A 40 18.50 17.87 -11.15
CA ALA A 40 18.50 19.21 -11.72
C ALA A 40 19.10 19.24 -13.13
N VAL A 41 20.13 18.44 -13.41
CA VAL A 41 20.69 18.25 -14.75
C VAL A 41 19.64 17.62 -15.66
N GLU A 42 18.96 16.58 -15.19
CA GLU A 42 17.99 15.87 -16.01
C GLU A 42 16.74 16.72 -16.31
N LEU A 43 16.24 17.47 -15.33
CA LEU A 43 15.13 18.40 -15.55
C LEU A 43 15.48 19.55 -16.52
N ALA A 44 16.77 19.81 -16.74
CA ALA A 44 17.25 20.81 -17.69
C ALA A 44 17.56 20.25 -19.08
N SER A 45 17.90 18.96 -19.20
CA SER A 45 18.24 18.29 -20.46
C SER A 45 17.01 17.83 -21.25
N VAL A 46 15.92 17.48 -20.56
CA VAL A 46 14.77 16.84 -21.19
C VAL A 46 13.80 17.88 -21.77
N ASN A 47 13.49 17.77 -23.06
CA ASN A 47 12.51 18.62 -23.76
C ASN A 47 11.08 18.50 -23.21
N GLN A 48 10.79 17.44 -22.47
CA GLN A 48 9.50 17.16 -21.87
C GLN A 48 9.65 16.94 -20.36
N GLN A 49 8.99 17.76 -19.54
CA GLN A 49 9.01 17.65 -18.08
C GLN A 49 8.37 16.35 -17.57
N PRO A 50 8.83 15.72 -16.47
CA PRO A 50 8.18 14.53 -15.93
C PRO A 50 6.79 14.84 -15.39
N ASP A 51 5.90 13.85 -15.40
CA ASP A 51 4.56 13.95 -14.81
C ASP A 51 4.65 13.82 -13.27
N PHE A 52 5.55 12.95 -12.81
CA PHE A 52 5.81 12.70 -11.39
C PHE A 52 7.29 12.75 -11.04
N ILE A 53 7.60 13.24 -9.84
CA ILE A 53 8.91 13.14 -9.22
C ILE A 53 8.75 12.36 -7.92
N VAL A 54 9.44 11.22 -7.81
CA VAL A 54 9.45 10.39 -6.60
C VAL A 54 10.77 10.64 -5.86
N VAL A 55 10.69 11.26 -4.69
CA VAL A 55 11.86 11.50 -3.82
C VAL A 55 11.87 10.44 -2.72
N ALA A 56 12.82 9.52 -2.79
CA ALA A 56 12.90 8.35 -1.91
C ALA A 56 13.93 8.53 -0.79
N ALA A 57 13.45 8.56 0.46
CA ALA A 57 14.29 8.70 1.66
C ALA A 57 14.11 7.53 2.61
N ALA A 58 15.16 6.72 2.74
CA ALA A 58 15.20 5.60 3.69
C ALA A 58 15.35 6.06 5.15
N ARG A 59 15.89 7.27 5.36
CA ARG A 59 16.12 7.89 6.67
C ARG A 59 15.74 9.38 6.63
N PRO A 60 15.30 9.94 7.77
CA PRO A 60 15.10 11.38 7.90
C PRO A 60 16.36 12.18 7.56
N GLY A 61 16.18 13.37 7.01
CA GLY A 61 17.28 14.29 6.73
C GLY A 61 18.15 13.94 5.52
N ARG A 62 17.87 12.86 4.77
CA ARG A 62 18.57 12.59 3.49
C ARG A 62 18.39 13.74 2.48
N PHE A 63 17.18 14.31 2.44
CA PHE A 63 16.87 15.50 1.67
C PHE A 63 16.23 16.54 2.59
N MET A 64 16.51 17.80 2.30
CA MET A 64 15.99 18.94 3.04
C MET A 64 14.81 19.58 2.31
N GLN A 65 14.03 20.40 3.01
CA GLN A 65 12.91 21.11 2.39
C GLN A 65 13.34 21.98 1.20
N HIS A 66 14.55 22.55 1.24
CA HIS A 66 15.05 23.39 0.15
C HIS A 66 15.33 22.59 -1.14
N ASP A 67 15.71 21.31 -1.02
CA ASP A 67 15.86 20.40 -2.15
C ASP A 67 14.53 20.19 -2.87
N VAL A 68 13.49 19.88 -2.08
CA VAL A 68 12.12 19.69 -2.59
C VAL A 68 11.61 20.96 -3.27
N VAL A 69 11.83 22.14 -2.67
CA VAL A 69 11.45 23.43 -3.26
C VAL A 69 12.20 23.70 -4.57
N SER A 70 13.47 23.31 -4.66
CA SER A 70 14.26 23.43 -5.90
C SER A 70 13.68 22.58 -7.03
N LEU A 71 13.30 21.33 -6.74
CA LEU A 71 12.64 20.44 -7.70
C LEU A 71 11.29 21.02 -8.17
N LEU A 72 10.48 21.54 -7.24
CA LEU A 72 9.20 22.18 -7.57
C LEU A 72 9.36 23.41 -8.47
N ARG A 73 10.44 24.17 -8.33
CA ARG A 73 10.69 25.33 -9.21
C ARG A 73 11.09 24.92 -10.62
N ARG A 74 11.79 23.79 -10.76
CA ARG A 74 12.27 23.27 -12.05
C ARG A 74 11.17 22.55 -12.82
N ALA A 75 10.32 21.81 -12.12
CA ALA A 75 9.20 21.06 -12.69
C ALA A 75 7.88 21.45 -11.99
N PRO A 76 7.36 22.68 -12.23
CA PRO A 76 6.21 23.21 -11.49
C PRO A 76 4.92 22.41 -11.69
N LEU A 77 4.79 21.74 -12.84
CA LEU A 77 3.64 20.90 -13.18
C LEU A 77 3.77 19.47 -12.66
N ALA A 78 4.99 19.01 -12.38
CA ALA A 78 5.22 17.67 -11.86
C ALA A 78 4.64 17.53 -10.44
N ARG A 79 4.04 16.38 -10.16
CA ARG A 79 3.59 16.04 -8.81
C ARG A 79 4.76 15.39 -8.06
N ILE A 80 5.06 15.90 -6.86
CA ILE A 80 6.13 15.33 -6.03
C ILE A 80 5.55 14.36 -5.00
N ILE A 81 6.08 13.16 -5.00
CA ILE A 81 5.75 12.07 -4.09
C ILE A 81 6.99 11.80 -3.22
N GLY A 82 6.81 11.83 -1.91
CA GLY A 82 7.84 11.40 -0.97
C GLY A 82 7.69 9.92 -0.65
N LEU A 83 8.59 9.07 -1.17
CA LEU A 83 8.65 7.64 -0.86
C LEU A 83 9.49 7.39 0.40
N MET A 84 8.82 7.07 1.50
CA MET A 84 9.42 7.05 2.84
C MET A 84 9.78 5.62 3.28
N GLY A 85 11.01 5.44 3.77
CA GLY A 85 11.44 4.21 4.45
C GLY A 85 10.91 4.10 5.89
N GLY A 86 11.12 2.96 6.54
CA GLY A 86 10.59 2.71 7.90
C GLY A 86 11.10 3.68 8.96
N TRP A 87 12.33 4.20 8.81
CA TRP A 87 12.91 5.17 9.74
C TRP A 87 12.28 6.57 9.65
N CYS A 88 11.53 6.84 8.59
CA CYS A 88 10.85 8.12 8.37
C CYS A 88 9.47 8.20 9.04
N GLU A 89 8.94 7.10 9.58
CA GLU A 89 7.62 7.07 10.22
C GLU A 89 7.54 7.93 11.50
N GLY A 90 8.63 7.97 12.27
CA GLY A 90 8.72 8.78 13.48
C GLY A 90 8.79 10.29 13.22
N GLU A 91 9.09 10.71 11.99
CA GLU A 91 9.27 12.12 11.63
C GLU A 91 7.99 12.95 11.84
N MET A 92 6.82 12.33 11.75
CA MET A 92 5.54 12.99 11.99
C MET A 92 5.35 13.47 13.45
N ARG A 93 6.07 12.87 14.41
CA ARG A 93 5.95 13.23 15.84
C ARG A 93 6.96 14.28 16.28
N THR A 94 8.19 14.17 15.80
CA THR A 94 9.32 14.97 16.34
C THR A 94 10.19 15.60 15.25
N GLY A 95 9.88 15.37 13.98
CA GLY A 95 10.66 15.84 12.84
C GLY A 95 10.04 17.02 12.12
N GLN A 96 10.59 17.32 10.94
CA GLN A 96 10.08 18.36 10.04
C GLN A 96 9.77 17.72 8.68
N PRO A 97 8.63 17.03 8.56
CA PRO A 97 8.27 16.37 7.32
C PRO A 97 8.18 17.37 6.17
N TRP A 98 8.57 16.93 4.97
CA TRP A 98 8.55 17.78 3.79
C TRP A 98 7.14 18.31 3.50
N ARG A 99 7.06 19.59 3.17
CA ARG A 99 5.82 20.29 2.82
C ARG A 99 5.61 20.28 1.32
N GLY A 100 4.34 20.23 0.91
CA GLY A 100 3.93 20.31 -0.50
C GLY A 100 4.21 19.03 -1.30
N VAL A 101 4.41 17.90 -0.62
CA VAL A 101 4.62 16.59 -1.23
C VAL A 101 3.59 15.59 -0.72
N THR A 102 3.20 14.65 -1.58
CA THR A 102 2.39 13.51 -1.18
C THR A 102 3.30 12.48 -0.52
N ARG A 103 3.27 12.36 0.82
CA ARG A 103 4.07 11.37 1.56
C ARG A 103 3.38 10.01 1.53
N VAL A 104 4.14 8.97 1.18
CA VAL A 104 3.69 7.57 1.20
C VAL A 104 4.85 6.70 1.68
N TYR A 105 4.56 5.76 2.60
CA TYR A 105 5.56 4.79 3.04
C TYR A 105 5.73 3.68 2.00
N TRP A 106 6.92 3.09 1.95
CA TRP A 106 7.29 2.10 0.95
C TRP A 106 6.26 0.95 0.80
N HIS A 107 5.75 0.45 1.92
CA HIS A 107 4.79 -0.65 1.99
C HIS A 107 3.37 -0.24 1.60
N GLN A 108 3.11 1.05 1.44
CA GLN A 108 1.82 1.60 1.01
C GLN A 108 1.86 2.11 -0.43
N PHE A 109 3.05 2.17 -1.06
CA PHE A 109 3.25 2.89 -2.32
C PHE A 109 2.32 2.40 -3.43
N VAL A 110 2.40 1.11 -3.75
CA VAL A 110 1.60 0.50 -4.81
C VAL A 110 0.09 0.59 -4.52
N PRO A 111 -0.43 0.11 -3.37
CA PRO A 111 -1.87 0.14 -3.12
C PRO A 111 -2.45 1.57 -3.04
N ARG A 112 -1.65 2.58 -2.70
CA ARG A 112 -2.11 3.98 -2.65
C ARG A 112 -2.00 4.72 -3.98
N LEU A 113 -1.01 4.43 -4.80
CA LEU A 113 -0.65 5.30 -5.94
C LEU A 113 -0.74 4.63 -7.30
N ALA A 114 -0.92 3.30 -7.37
CA ALA A 114 -0.89 2.58 -8.64
C ALA A 114 -1.87 3.16 -9.67
N GLU A 115 -3.14 3.32 -9.30
CA GLU A 115 -4.19 3.81 -10.21
C GLU A 115 -3.94 5.27 -10.67
N GLU A 116 -3.36 6.08 -9.79
CA GLU A 116 -3.08 7.49 -10.07
C GLU A 116 -1.88 7.63 -11.01
N LEU A 117 -0.85 6.81 -10.80
CA LEU A 117 0.36 6.77 -11.62
C LEU A 117 0.16 6.15 -13.00
N ILE A 118 -0.87 5.33 -13.21
CA ILE A 118 -1.25 4.84 -14.56
C ILE A 118 -2.37 5.67 -15.20
N GLY A 119 -2.87 6.69 -14.50
CA GLY A 119 -3.88 7.62 -15.01
C GLY A 119 -5.30 7.06 -15.12
N THR A 120 -5.61 5.95 -14.43
CA THR A 120 -6.96 5.37 -14.42
C THR A 120 -7.88 6.03 -13.39
N ASN A 121 -7.33 6.69 -12.38
CA ASN A 121 -8.11 7.38 -11.34
C ASN A 121 -8.02 8.91 -11.45
N VAL A 122 -8.97 9.51 -12.18
CA VAL A 122 -9.06 10.96 -12.42
C VAL A 122 -9.47 11.76 -11.16
N ARG A 123 -9.94 11.08 -10.10
CA ARG A 123 -10.34 11.69 -8.82
C ARG A 123 -9.41 11.33 -7.66
N GLY A 124 -8.24 10.77 -7.96
CA GLY A 124 -7.27 10.34 -6.97
C GLY A 124 -6.66 11.48 -6.15
N ARG A 125 -5.90 11.13 -5.12
CA ARG A 125 -5.14 12.03 -4.24
C ARG A 125 -4.27 13.01 -5.02
N LEU A 126 -3.67 12.58 -6.12
CA LEU A 126 -2.85 13.41 -7.00
C LEU A 126 -3.65 14.48 -7.76
N ALA A 127 -4.98 14.38 -7.82
CA ALA A 127 -5.86 15.44 -8.32
C ALA A 127 -6.08 16.57 -7.29
N MET A 128 -5.81 16.32 -6.00
CA MET A 128 -6.04 17.30 -4.93
C MET A 128 -4.98 18.42 -4.87
N PRO A 129 -5.30 19.57 -4.24
CA PRO A 129 -4.30 20.61 -3.97
C PRO A 129 -3.11 20.07 -3.16
N ARG A 130 -1.91 20.62 -3.38
CA ARG A 130 -0.70 20.20 -2.64
C ARG A 130 -0.75 20.46 -1.13
N THR A 131 -1.71 21.26 -0.67
CA THR A 131 -1.94 21.57 0.75
C THR A 131 -2.84 20.53 1.43
N PHE A 132 -3.41 19.60 0.67
CA PHE A 132 -4.31 18.59 1.19
C PHE A 132 -3.55 17.59 2.08
N THR A 133 -4.05 17.39 3.29
CA THR A 133 -3.45 16.56 4.33
C THR A 133 -3.99 15.13 4.29
N GLU A 134 -3.30 14.18 4.93
CA GLU A 134 -3.77 12.80 5.02
C GLU A 134 -5.09 12.68 5.80
N SER A 135 -5.30 13.52 6.82
CA SER A 135 -6.56 13.60 7.57
C SER A 135 -7.73 14.14 6.75
N GLU A 136 -7.47 14.97 5.75
CA GLU A 136 -8.53 15.42 4.83
C GLU A 136 -8.88 14.32 3.82
N LEU A 137 -7.93 13.47 3.45
CA LEU A 137 -8.19 12.36 2.52
C LEU A 137 -9.10 11.29 3.12
N SER A 138 -8.98 11.03 4.42
CA SER A 138 -9.90 10.10 5.10
C SER A 138 -11.35 10.58 5.08
N ASN A 139 -11.60 11.87 4.80
CA ASN A 139 -12.95 12.43 4.68
C ASN A 139 -13.49 12.41 3.25
N ILE A 140 -12.68 12.03 2.25
CA ILE A 140 -13.15 11.94 0.87
C ILE A 140 -13.97 10.66 0.72
N THR A 141 -15.20 10.80 0.21
CA THR A 141 -15.99 9.66 -0.23
C THR A 141 -15.34 9.05 -1.46
N VAL A 142 -14.75 7.88 -1.30
CA VAL A 142 -14.23 7.06 -2.40
C VAL A 142 -15.34 6.10 -2.85
N PRO A 143 -15.59 5.94 -4.16
CA PRO A 143 -16.51 4.93 -4.64
C PRO A 143 -16.04 3.55 -4.19
N VAL A 144 -16.97 2.77 -3.64
CA VAL A 144 -16.72 1.37 -3.32
C VAL A 144 -16.47 0.62 -4.63
N PRO A 145 -15.37 -0.15 -4.75
CA PRO A 145 -15.10 -0.88 -5.97
C PRO A 145 -16.19 -1.92 -6.24
N GLU A 146 -16.52 -2.12 -7.51
CA GLU A 146 -17.39 -3.24 -7.90
C GLU A 146 -16.64 -4.56 -7.71
N VAL A 147 -16.98 -5.27 -6.65
CA VAL A 147 -16.38 -6.57 -6.39
C VAL A 147 -17.18 -7.67 -7.09
N ARG A 148 -16.50 -8.42 -7.95
CA ARG A 148 -17.08 -9.52 -8.72
C ARG A 148 -17.36 -10.77 -7.88
N GLN A 149 -16.74 -10.88 -6.71
CA GLN A 149 -16.81 -12.05 -5.85
C GLN A 149 -17.25 -11.65 -4.44
N ARG A 150 -18.40 -12.18 -4.02
CA ARG A 150 -18.95 -12.00 -2.68
C ARG A 150 -18.82 -13.31 -1.93
N GLY A 151 -18.75 -13.25 -0.60
CA GLY A 151 -18.62 -14.44 0.22
C GLY A 151 -18.32 -14.13 1.67
N LEU A 152 -17.97 -15.15 2.43
CA LEU A 152 -17.67 -15.02 3.86
C LEU A 152 -16.22 -14.53 4.06
N ALA A 153 -16.05 -13.42 4.75
CA ALA A 153 -14.78 -12.93 5.28
C ALA A 153 -14.62 -13.37 6.73
N VAL A 154 -13.57 -14.16 7.01
CA VAL A 154 -13.24 -14.60 8.36
C VAL A 154 -12.27 -13.60 8.98
N ILE A 155 -12.68 -12.92 10.04
CA ILE A 155 -11.87 -11.87 10.65
C ILE A 155 -11.38 -12.34 12.02
N ARG A 156 -10.07 -12.31 12.23
CA ARG A 156 -9.46 -12.39 13.56
C ARG A 156 -8.92 -11.02 13.93
N ALA A 157 -9.67 -10.31 14.77
CA ALA A 157 -9.30 -8.99 15.27
C ALA A 157 -8.92 -8.99 16.76
N THR A 158 -8.02 -8.07 17.11
CA THR A 158 -7.53 -7.88 18.48
C THR A 158 -8.59 -7.35 19.45
N SER A 159 -9.61 -6.65 18.95
CA SER A 159 -10.73 -6.12 19.74
C SER A 159 -12.03 -6.15 18.96
N LEU A 160 -13.16 -5.95 19.66
CA LEU A 160 -14.47 -5.87 19.02
C LEU A 160 -14.54 -4.66 18.08
N GLU A 161 -13.99 -3.53 18.49
CA GLU A 161 -13.97 -2.29 17.69
C GLU A 161 -13.18 -2.47 16.40
N CYS A 162 -12.02 -3.16 16.46
CA CYS A 162 -11.26 -3.51 15.26
C CYS A 162 -12.05 -4.47 14.37
N TYR A 163 -12.73 -5.46 14.94
CA TYR A 163 -13.59 -6.36 14.17
C TYR A 163 -14.71 -5.59 13.48
N GLU A 164 -15.45 -4.73 14.17
CA GLU A 164 -16.58 -3.97 13.63
C GLU A 164 -16.14 -3.05 12.49
N ALA A 165 -15.02 -2.35 12.65
CA ALA A 165 -14.48 -1.47 11.61
C ALA A 165 -14.07 -2.26 10.35
N ILE A 166 -13.39 -3.40 10.51
CA ILE A 166 -12.99 -4.26 9.38
C ILE A 166 -14.25 -4.89 8.75
N ALA A 167 -15.21 -5.32 9.57
CA ALA A 167 -16.46 -5.90 9.11
C ALA A 167 -17.26 -4.92 8.27
N GLU A 168 -17.37 -3.66 8.68
CA GLU A 168 -18.01 -2.60 7.90
C GLU A 168 -17.32 -2.41 6.53
N ALA A 169 -15.97 -2.38 6.51
CA ALA A 169 -15.21 -2.31 5.28
C ALA A 169 -15.47 -3.51 4.34
N CYS A 170 -15.57 -4.72 4.88
CA CYS A 170 -15.91 -5.93 4.13
C CYS A 170 -17.37 -5.93 3.63
N HIS A 171 -18.32 -5.48 4.46
CA HIS A 171 -19.73 -5.38 4.09
C HIS A 171 -19.93 -4.37 2.96
N ALA A 172 -19.20 -3.26 2.95
CA ALA A 172 -19.26 -2.27 1.88
C ALA A 172 -19.00 -2.90 0.50
N ILE A 173 -18.04 -3.82 0.40
CA ILE A 173 -17.73 -4.55 -0.83
C ILE A 173 -18.53 -5.86 -1.01
N GLY A 174 -19.53 -6.10 -0.15
CA GLY A 174 -20.49 -7.20 -0.30
C GLY A 174 -20.09 -8.53 0.32
N HIS A 175 -19.09 -8.57 1.19
CA HIS A 175 -18.76 -9.77 1.98
C HIS A 175 -19.58 -9.81 3.27
N SER A 176 -20.06 -11.00 3.64
CA SER A 176 -20.54 -11.25 5.01
C SER A 176 -19.35 -11.52 5.92
N THR A 177 -19.42 -11.19 7.20
CA THR A 177 -18.27 -11.37 8.10
C THR A 177 -18.57 -12.26 9.30
N VAL A 178 -17.53 -12.93 9.80
CA VAL A 178 -17.56 -13.63 11.09
C VAL A 178 -16.30 -13.32 11.89
N TRP A 179 -16.47 -13.02 13.18
CA TRP A 179 -15.35 -12.86 14.10
C TRP A 179 -14.91 -14.21 14.65
N VAL A 180 -13.65 -14.56 14.46
CA VAL A 180 -13.03 -15.75 15.08
C VAL A 180 -12.05 -15.29 16.13
N ASN A 181 -12.32 -15.67 17.38
CA ASN A 181 -11.49 -15.36 18.53
C ASN A 181 -10.54 -16.53 18.84
N HIS A 182 -9.33 -16.25 19.30
CA HIS A 182 -8.38 -17.26 19.79
C HIS A 182 -8.98 -18.22 20.82
N ARG A 183 -9.91 -17.75 21.65
CA ARG A 183 -10.58 -18.57 22.69
C ARG A 183 -11.64 -19.53 22.15
N GLN A 184 -12.11 -19.32 20.91
CA GLN A 184 -13.13 -20.13 20.27
C GLN A 184 -12.73 -20.37 18.81
N PRO A 185 -11.78 -21.28 18.55
CA PRO A 185 -11.41 -21.63 17.20
C PRO A 185 -12.63 -22.22 16.49
N ALA A 186 -13.10 -21.51 15.45
CA ALA A 186 -14.16 -21.97 14.58
C ALA A 186 -13.53 -22.43 13.27
N PHE A 187 -13.79 -23.67 12.87
CA PHE A 187 -13.44 -24.13 11.53
C PHE A 187 -14.48 -23.56 10.55
N VAL A 188 -14.04 -22.67 9.68
CA VAL A 188 -14.91 -22.03 8.69
C VAL A 188 -14.57 -22.59 7.32
N ALA A 189 -15.44 -23.45 6.80
CA ALA A 189 -15.32 -23.95 5.43
C ALA A 189 -15.87 -22.92 4.43
N GLY A 190 -15.20 -22.76 3.29
CA GLY A 190 -15.69 -21.92 2.18
C GLY A 190 -15.56 -20.41 2.38
N ALA A 191 -14.64 -19.97 3.26
CA ALA A 191 -14.29 -18.55 3.35
C ALA A 191 -13.74 -18.04 2.01
N ALA A 192 -14.17 -16.86 1.59
CA ALA A 192 -13.67 -16.21 0.38
C ALA A 192 -12.34 -15.49 0.64
N VAL A 193 -12.17 -14.98 1.87
CA VAL A 193 -10.97 -14.29 2.35
C VAL A 193 -10.92 -14.39 3.87
N ALA A 194 -9.72 -14.35 4.42
CA ALA A 194 -9.49 -14.22 5.85
C ALA A 194 -8.66 -12.99 6.15
N ILE A 195 -8.93 -12.33 7.27
CA ILE A 195 -8.23 -11.13 7.73
C ILE A 195 -7.69 -11.41 9.11
N TRP A 196 -6.38 -11.21 9.27
CA TRP A 196 -5.69 -11.37 10.54
C TRP A 196 -5.13 -10.03 10.99
N ASP A 197 -5.57 -9.54 12.13
CA ASP A 197 -5.29 -8.19 12.61
C ASP A 197 -4.39 -8.22 13.86
N VAL A 198 -3.30 -7.45 13.81
CA VAL A 198 -2.35 -7.29 14.92
C VAL A 198 -1.96 -5.82 15.11
N ALA A 199 -1.68 -5.41 16.34
CA ALA A 199 -1.49 -4.00 16.66
C ALA A 199 -0.14 -3.43 16.19
N LEU A 200 0.98 -4.13 16.39
CA LEU A 200 2.33 -3.55 16.28
C LEU A 200 3.32 -4.38 15.45
N SER A 201 3.45 -5.68 15.70
CA SER A 201 4.40 -6.53 14.97
C SER A 201 3.92 -7.97 15.03
N ILE A 202 4.33 -8.75 14.04
CA ILE A 202 4.05 -10.18 13.97
C ILE A 202 4.97 -11.03 14.87
N GLU A 203 6.12 -10.52 15.32
CA GLU A 203 7.18 -11.34 15.95
C GLU A 203 6.70 -12.28 17.06
N ARG A 204 5.71 -11.88 17.84
CA ARG A 204 5.16 -12.70 18.94
C ARG A 204 4.00 -13.59 18.53
N ASP A 205 3.43 -13.34 17.36
CA ASP A 205 2.16 -13.90 16.91
C ASP A 205 2.33 -14.71 15.60
N GLU A 206 3.58 -15.01 15.19
CA GLU A 206 3.90 -15.83 14.01
C GLU A 206 3.18 -17.19 14.02
N ALA A 207 3.26 -17.89 15.16
CA ALA A 207 2.60 -19.17 15.35
C ALA A 207 1.07 -19.05 15.25
N GLU A 208 0.51 -17.94 15.74
CA GLU A 208 -0.92 -17.69 15.68
C GLU A 208 -1.39 -17.42 14.25
N LEU A 209 -0.65 -16.61 13.49
CA LEU A 209 -0.95 -16.39 12.07
C LEU A 209 -0.86 -17.71 11.28
N ALA A 210 0.18 -18.50 11.52
CA ALA A 210 0.35 -19.79 10.85
C ALA A 210 -0.77 -20.78 11.17
N GLU A 211 -1.24 -20.81 12.42
CA GLU A 211 -2.41 -21.60 12.81
C GLU A 211 -3.68 -21.09 12.14
N PHE A 212 -3.91 -19.78 12.16
CA PHE A 212 -5.07 -19.16 11.54
C PHE A 212 -5.12 -19.44 10.04
N ALA A 213 -4.00 -19.28 9.33
CA ALA A 213 -3.90 -19.56 7.90
C ALA A 213 -4.22 -21.03 7.56
N LYS A 214 -3.82 -21.98 8.42
CA LYS A 214 -4.20 -23.40 8.27
C LYS A 214 -5.69 -23.62 8.47
N GLN A 215 -6.31 -22.95 9.44
CA GLN A 215 -7.74 -23.11 9.76
C GLN A 215 -8.66 -22.59 8.65
N VAL A 216 -8.24 -21.56 7.90
CA VAL A 216 -9.06 -20.94 6.84
C VAL A 216 -8.70 -21.43 5.43
N HIS A 217 -7.69 -22.28 5.27
CA HIS A 217 -7.27 -22.80 3.97
C HIS A 217 -8.46 -23.47 3.23
N PRO A 218 -8.68 -23.19 1.92
CA PRO A 218 -7.78 -22.51 0.98
C PRO A 218 -7.97 -20.99 0.86
N ALA A 219 -8.71 -20.34 1.76
CA ALA A 219 -8.94 -18.90 1.68
C ALA A 219 -7.63 -18.11 1.81
N PRO A 220 -7.44 -17.03 1.01
CA PRO A 220 -6.29 -16.16 1.13
C PRO A 220 -6.35 -15.36 2.44
N VAL A 221 -5.21 -15.15 3.07
CA VAL A 221 -5.10 -14.43 4.35
C VAL A 221 -4.48 -13.04 4.13
N VAL A 222 -5.19 -11.99 4.54
CA VAL A 222 -4.68 -10.62 4.55
C VAL A 222 -4.23 -10.28 5.98
N GLY A 223 -2.94 -10.03 6.17
CA GLY A 223 -2.38 -9.61 7.46
C GLY A 223 -2.44 -8.10 7.63
N MET A 224 -3.12 -7.61 8.66
CA MET A 224 -3.20 -6.18 9.01
C MET A 224 -2.23 -5.86 10.15
N ILE A 225 -1.09 -5.26 9.83
CA ILE A 225 0.04 -5.07 10.76
C ILE A 225 0.30 -3.58 10.95
N GLY A 226 0.49 -3.11 12.18
CA GLY A 226 0.90 -1.73 12.43
C GLY A 226 2.35 -1.46 11.99
N PHE A 227 2.58 -0.44 11.17
CA PHE A 227 3.93 0.02 10.78
C PHE A 227 4.94 -1.11 10.44
N PRO A 228 4.59 -2.01 9.50
CA PRO A 228 5.39 -3.21 9.27
C PRO A 228 6.78 -2.84 8.76
N ARG A 229 7.81 -3.43 9.37
CA ARG A 229 9.16 -3.48 8.79
C ARG A 229 9.19 -4.47 7.64
N ALA A 230 10.23 -4.39 6.80
CA ALA A 230 10.44 -5.36 5.72
C ALA A 230 10.46 -6.80 6.25
N SER A 231 11.07 -7.03 7.42
CA SER A 231 11.08 -8.32 8.11
C SER A 231 9.69 -8.75 8.59
N ASP A 232 8.82 -7.85 9.05
CA ASP A 232 7.46 -8.19 9.46
C ASP A 232 6.63 -8.68 8.26
N ARG A 233 6.76 -7.98 7.13
CA ARG A 233 6.08 -8.37 5.89
C ARG A 233 6.52 -9.76 5.42
N GLN A 234 7.83 -10.00 5.39
CA GLN A 234 8.38 -11.30 4.98
C GLN A 234 7.90 -12.43 5.88
N ARG A 235 7.98 -12.24 7.21
CA ARG A 235 7.54 -13.25 8.18
C ARG A 235 6.05 -13.55 8.08
N ALA A 236 5.22 -12.52 7.85
CA ALA A 236 3.79 -12.72 7.64
C ALA A 236 3.50 -13.61 6.44
N VAL A 237 4.20 -13.38 5.32
CA VAL A 237 4.05 -14.22 4.12
C VAL A 237 4.54 -15.65 4.37
N GLU A 238 5.68 -15.82 5.03
CA GLU A 238 6.21 -17.14 5.41
C GLU A 238 5.25 -17.90 6.36
N CYS A 239 4.48 -17.18 7.16
CA CYS A 239 3.44 -17.73 8.04
C CYS A 239 2.08 -17.94 7.34
N GLY A 240 1.97 -17.70 6.03
CA GLY A 240 0.78 -17.99 5.24
C GLY A 240 -0.12 -16.79 4.91
N ALA A 241 0.30 -15.56 5.23
CA ALA A 241 -0.37 -14.38 4.68
C ALA A 241 -0.14 -14.28 3.16
N THR A 242 -1.20 -14.02 2.42
CA THR A 242 -1.15 -13.74 0.98
C THR A 242 -0.65 -12.30 0.73
N CYS A 243 -1.02 -11.36 1.59
CA CYS A 243 -0.48 -10.00 1.58
C CYS A 243 -0.57 -9.33 2.95
N VAL A 244 0.06 -8.16 3.07
CA VAL A 244 0.06 -7.34 4.29
C VAL A 244 -0.48 -5.95 3.98
N VAL A 245 -1.45 -5.50 4.78
CA VAL A 245 -1.97 -4.13 4.80
C VAL A 245 -1.44 -3.46 6.06
N SER A 246 -0.76 -2.32 5.93
CA SER A 246 -0.25 -1.59 7.10
C SER A 246 -1.32 -0.78 7.79
N LYS A 247 -1.24 -0.65 9.11
CA LYS A 247 -1.99 0.37 9.85
C LYS A 247 -1.10 1.60 10.10
N PRO A 248 -1.64 2.83 9.98
CA PRO A 248 -2.99 3.15 9.50
C PRO A 248 -3.12 2.94 7.98
N TYR A 249 -4.33 2.62 7.52
CA TYR A 249 -4.68 2.43 6.11
C TYR A 249 -5.90 3.29 5.75
N LEU A 250 -6.04 3.64 4.47
CA LEU A 250 -7.29 4.13 3.91
C LEU A 250 -8.19 2.96 3.52
N LEU A 251 -9.52 3.13 3.59
CA LEU A 251 -10.47 2.06 3.20
C LEU A 251 -10.23 1.56 1.77
N GLN A 252 -9.89 2.45 0.85
CA GLN A 252 -9.57 2.10 -0.53
C GLN A 252 -8.38 1.12 -0.61
N GLU A 253 -7.36 1.28 0.23
CA GLU A 253 -6.20 0.36 0.24
C GLU A 253 -6.63 -1.05 0.65
N LEU A 254 -7.47 -1.16 1.68
CA LEU A 254 -8.01 -2.43 2.12
C LEU A 254 -8.90 -3.06 1.04
N TRP A 255 -9.78 -2.28 0.40
CA TRP A 255 -10.65 -2.80 -0.66
C TRP A 255 -9.88 -3.27 -1.89
N THR A 256 -8.84 -2.52 -2.30
CA THR A 256 -7.96 -2.92 -3.40
C THR A 256 -7.31 -4.26 -3.12
N GLU A 257 -6.74 -4.43 -1.91
CA GLU A 257 -6.11 -5.70 -1.53
C GLU A 257 -7.11 -6.85 -1.43
N LEU A 258 -8.28 -6.63 -0.81
CA LEU A 258 -9.33 -7.65 -0.71
C LEU A 258 -9.84 -8.08 -2.10
N THR A 259 -10.05 -7.14 -3.00
CA THR A 259 -10.49 -7.43 -4.38
C THR A 259 -9.41 -8.20 -5.15
N ARG A 260 -8.15 -7.82 -4.98
CA ARG A 260 -7.01 -8.47 -5.63
C ARG A 260 -6.84 -9.93 -5.18
N VAL A 261 -6.84 -10.19 -3.87
CA VAL A 261 -6.62 -11.56 -3.37
C VAL A 261 -7.79 -12.50 -3.67
N THR A 262 -9.03 -12.00 -3.64
CA THR A 262 -10.21 -12.80 -3.96
C THR A 262 -10.31 -13.12 -5.45
N ALA A 263 -9.88 -12.22 -6.34
CA ALA A 263 -9.81 -12.46 -7.77
C ALA A 263 -8.82 -13.60 -8.11
N ASN A 264 -7.61 -13.55 -7.54
CA ASN A 264 -6.55 -14.52 -7.83
C ASN A 264 -6.90 -15.95 -7.41
N CYS A 265 -7.58 -16.15 -6.27
CA CYS A 265 -8.01 -17.47 -5.82
C CYS A 265 -9.01 -18.13 -6.79
N THR A 266 -9.80 -17.32 -7.49
CA THR A 266 -10.81 -17.82 -8.43
C THR A 266 -10.16 -18.34 -9.73
N GLU A 267 -9.12 -17.67 -10.21
CA GLU A 267 -8.38 -18.12 -11.41
C GLU A 267 -7.71 -19.47 -11.16
N VAL A 268 -7.10 -19.65 -9.98
CA VAL A 268 -6.48 -20.92 -9.57
C VAL A 268 -7.52 -22.04 -9.47
N ALA A 269 -8.68 -21.77 -8.84
CA ALA A 269 -9.77 -22.77 -8.73
C ALA A 269 -10.39 -23.15 -10.09
N ARG A 270 -10.52 -22.19 -11.02
CA ARG A 270 -11.03 -22.44 -12.38
C ARG A 270 -10.05 -23.25 -13.22
N GLN A 271 -8.75 -22.96 -13.13
CA GLN A 271 -7.72 -23.73 -13.84
C GLN A 271 -7.66 -25.19 -13.36
N GLN A 272 -7.84 -25.44 -12.06
CA GLN A 272 -7.88 -26.79 -11.50
C GLN A 272 -9.14 -27.57 -11.91
N THR A 273 -10.28 -26.91 -12.08
CA THR A 273 -11.55 -27.54 -12.48
C THR A 273 -11.59 -27.89 -13.97
N THR A 274 -10.80 -27.19 -14.81
CA THR A 274 -10.76 -27.42 -16.28
C THR A 274 -9.76 -28.49 -16.69
N ALA A 275 -8.89 -28.93 -15.77
CA ALA A 275 -7.86 -29.93 -15.97
C ALA A 275 -8.23 -31.33 -15.44
N ALA A 276 -9.45 -31.49 -14.90
CA ALA A 276 -10.02 -32.75 -14.41
C ALA A 276 -11.17 -33.18 -15.32
#